data_AF-A0A661D873-F1
#
_entry.id   AF-A0A661D873-F1
#
_cell.length_a   1.000
_cell.length_b   1.000
_cell.length_c   1.000
_cell.angle_alpha   90.00
_cell.angle_beta   90.00
_cell.angle_gamma   90.00
#
_symmetry.space_group_name_H-M   'P 1'
#
loop_
_entity.id
_entity.type
_entity.pdbx_description
1 polymer ?
#
loop_
_entity_poly.entity_id
_entity_poly.type
_entity_poly.pdbx_seq_one_letter_code
_entity_poly.pdbx_strand_id
1 'polypeptide(L)'
;LLDPDVRALNVRVLLSRSDLSDLIQALEMVQKAMKRGIATQMEFFTALQGVVASTSQGQDITLKGAQRLADAGLLPSWIESLPYKSEILEMSDERFESLSADERSRLEEDIDSKLELYREINENTDLWVELDERDASDDHVYPLPLTALP
;
A
#
# COMPACT_ATOMS: atom_id res chain seq x y z
N LEU A 1 -18.34 35.26 -1.89
CA LEU A 1 -18.84 33.97 -1.35
C LEU A 1 -17.68 33.00 -1.44
N LEU A 2 -17.30 32.35 -0.34
CA LEU A 2 -16.42 31.17 -0.41
C LEU A 2 -17.26 30.03 -0.99
N ASP A 3 -16.75 29.39 -2.03
CA ASP A 3 -17.38 28.23 -2.65
C ASP A 3 -17.37 27.06 -1.64
N PRO A 4 -18.54 26.59 -1.15
CA PRO A 4 -18.61 25.54 -0.14
C PRO A 4 -18.11 24.18 -0.66
N ASP A 5 -17.93 24.01 -1.98
CA ASP A 5 -17.40 22.78 -2.57
C ASP A 5 -15.86 22.75 -2.57
N VAL A 6 -15.20 23.87 -2.26
CA VAL A 6 -13.75 23.91 -2.06
C VAL A 6 -13.43 23.41 -0.65
N ARG A 7 -12.85 22.21 -0.55
CA ARG A 7 -12.33 21.69 0.72
C ARG A 7 -11.34 22.68 1.33
N ALA A 8 -11.68 23.19 2.52
CA ALA A 8 -10.87 24.15 3.25
C ALA A 8 -9.53 23.58 3.78
N LEU A 9 -9.37 22.25 3.77
CA LEU A 9 -8.16 21.55 4.22
C LEU A 9 -7.90 20.31 3.35
N ASN A 10 -6.66 20.13 2.91
CA ASN A 10 -6.19 18.94 2.20
C ASN A 10 -5.00 18.34 2.95
N VAL A 11 -5.19 17.14 3.51
CA VAL A 11 -4.17 16.44 4.30
C VAL A 11 -3.38 15.50 3.40
N ARG A 12 -2.06 15.58 3.48
CA ARG A 12 -1.12 14.80 2.67
C ARG A 12 0.00 14.24 3.54
N VAL A 13 0.51 13.07 3.17
CA VAL A 13 1.68 12.44 3.77
C VAL A 13 2.87 12.69 2.84
N LEU A 14 3.98 13.17 3.39
CA LEU A 14 5.21 13.34 2.64
C LEU A 14 5.96 12.01 2.59
N LEU A 15 6.22 11.51 1.38
CA LEU A 15 6.92 10.25 1.16
C LEU A 15 8.24 10.50 0.45
N SER A 16 9.30 9.83 0.90
CA SER A 16 10.55 9.72 0.14
C SER A 16 10.40 8.71 -1.02
N ARG A 17 11.39 8.67 -1.92
CA ARG A 17 11.46 7.68 -3.00
C ARG A 17 11.52 6.26 -2.46
N SER A 18 12.27 6.05 -1.37
CA SER A 18 12.34 4.76 -0.68
C SER A 18 10.97 4.37 -0.10
N ASP A 19 10.27 5.30 0.56
CA ASP A 19 8.96 5.01 1.14
C ASP A 19 7.95 4.56 0.08
N LEU A 20 7.93 5.24 -1.07
CA LEU A 20 7.05 4.88 -2.18
C LEU A 20 7.44 3.53 -2.79
N SER A 21 8.75 3.26 -2.93
CA SER A 21 9.25 2.00 -3.47
C SER A 21 8.93 0.82 -2.55
N ASP A 22 9.03 1.00 -1.24
CA ASP A 22 8.68 -0.01 -0.25
C ASP A 22 7.17 -0.27 -0.23
N LEU A 23 6.37 0.80 -0.38
CA LEU A 23 4.91 0.71 -0.51
C LEU A 23 4.49 -0.07 -1.76
N ILE A 24 5.11 0.20 -2.90
CA ILE A 24 4.87 -0.53 -4.16
C ILE A 24 5.18 -2.02 -3.96
N GLN A 25 6.34 -2.35 -3.40
CA GLN A 25 6.75 -3.75 -3.18
C GLN A 25 5.78 -4.49 -2.24
N ALA A 26 5.39 -3.85 -1.13
CA ALA A 26 4.43 -4.42 -0.20
C ALA A 26 3.08 -4.70 -0.88
N LEU A 27 2.57 -3.74 -1.64
CA LEU A 27 1.28 -3.85 -2.29
C LEU A 27 1.28 -4.87 -3.45
N GLU A 28 2.40 -5.01 -4.18
CA GLU A 28 2.59 -6.09 -5.14
C GLU A 28 2.56 -7.48 -4.49
N MET A 29 3.14 -7.62 -3.29
CA MET A 29 3.08 -8.90 -2.56
C MET A 29 1.65 -9.23 -2.13
N VAL A 30 0.88 -8.24 -1.66
CA VAL A 30 -0.55 -8.40 -1.35
C VAL A 30 -1.34 -8.82 -2.59
N GLN A 31 -1.17 -8.13 -3.71
CA GLN A 31 -1.83 -8.44 -4.98
C GLN A 31 -1.56 -9.89 -5.44
N LYS A 32 -0.28 -10.30 -5.41
CA LYS A 32 0.13 -11.67 -5.77
C LYS A 32 -0.46 -12.70 -4.82
N ALA A 33 -0.51 -12.40 -3.52
CA ALA A 33 -1.08 -13.27 -2.50
C ALA A 33 -2.58 -13.48 -2.72
N MET A 34 -3.32 -12.40 -3.00
CA MET A 34 -4.75 -12.46 -3.33
C MET A 34 -5.00 -13.33 -4.57
N LYS A 35 -4.30 -13.07 -5.67
CA LYS A 35 -4.42 -13.84 -6.92
C LYS A 35 -4.15 -15.32 -6.70
N ARG A 36 -3.12 -15.63 -5.90
CA ARG A 36 -2.78 -17.01 -5.53
C ARG A 36 -3.85 -17.65 -4.63
N GLY A 37 -4.35 -16.93 -3.62
CA GLY A 37 -5.41 -17.39 -2.73
C GLY A 37 -6.69 -17.75 -3.50
N ILE A 38 -7.09 -16.91 -4.45
CA ILE A 38 -8.23 -17.17 -5.35
C ILE A 38 -7.98 -18.41 -6.20
N ALA A 39 -6.85 -18.48 -6.89
CA ALA A 39 -6.55 -19.57 -7.82
C ALA A 39 -6.38 -20.94 -7.13
N THR A 40 -5.92 -20.96 -5.88
CA THR A 40 -5.60 -22.19 -5.14
C THR A 40 -6.54 -22.50 -3.99
N GLN A 41 -7.52 -21.63 -3.70
CA GLN A 41 -8.44 -21.72 -2.54
C GLN A 41 -7.69 -21.81 -1.20
N MET A 42 -6.53 -21.18 -1.13
CA MET A 42 -5.70 -21.12 0.08
C MET A 42 -6.10 -19.91 0.93
N GLU A 43 -5.96 -20.03 2.25
CA GLU A 43 -6.04 -18.89 3.17
C GLU A 43 -5.10 -17.76 2.71
N PHE A 44 -5.56 -16.52 2.84
CA PHE A 44 -4.87 -15.35 2.34
C PHE A 44 -3.46 -15.23 2.93
N PHE A 45 -3.31 -15.36 4.26
CA PHE A 45 -2.01 -15.25 4.91
C PHE A 45 -1.05 -16.39 4.56
N THR A 46 -1.57 -17.60 4.32
CA THR A 46 -0.74 -18.70 3.83
C THR A 46 -0.22 -18.41 2.42
N ALA A 47 -1.07 -17.86 1.54
CA ALA A 47 -0.65 -17.43 0.20
C ALA A 47 0.37 -16.29 0.27
N LEU A 48 0.16 -15.32 1.16
CA LEU A 48 1.05 -14.18 1.40
C LEU A 48 2.42 -14.62 1.92
N GLN A 49 2.47 -15.53 2.89
CA GLN A 49 3.72 -16.14 3.36
C GLN A 49 4.49 -16.80 2.22
N GLY A 50 3.79 -17.51 1.33
CA GLY A 50 4.40 -18.10 0.14
C GLY A 50 4.98 -17.06 -0.83
N VAL A 51 4.29 -15.93 -1.01
CA VAL A 51 4.77 -14.82 -1.88
C VAL A 51 5.97 -14.12 -1.25
N VAL A 52 5.87 -13.75 0.02
CA VAL A 52 6.95 -13.09 0.77
C VAL A 52 8.21 -13.95 0.74
N ALA A 53 8.11 -15.24 1.09
CA ALA A 53 9.26 -16.15 1.09
C ALA A 53 9.93 -16.30 -0.30
N SER A 54 9.18 -16.12 -1.39
CA SER A 54 9.71 -16.16 -2.76
C SER A 54 10.28 -14.83 -3.27
N THR A 55 9.87 -13.71 -2.67
CA THR A 55 10.17 -12.34 -3.15
C THR A 55 11.21 -11.64 -2.27
N SER A 56 11.22 -11.92 -0.96
CA SER A 56 12.13 -11.31 -0.01
C SER A 56 13.55 -11.82 -0.27
N GLN A 57 14.38 -11.02 -0.96
CA GLN A 57 15.81 -11.26 -1.10
C GLN A 57 16.54 -11.05 0.25
N GLY A 58 16.20 -11.82 1.28
CA GLY A 58 16.84 -11.75 2.59
C GLY A 58 16.27 -10.73 3.58
N GLN A 59 15.08 -10.16 3.34
CA GLN A 59 14.35 -9.40 4.36
C GLN A 59 13.61 -10.37 5.30
N ASP A 60 13.81 -10.24 6.62
CA ASP A 60 13.17 -11.07 7.65
C ASP A 60 11.74 -10.57 7.93
N ILE A 61 10.86 -10.68 6.93
CA ILE A 61 9.44 -10.33 7.07
C ILE A 61 8.74 -11.48 7.79
N THR A 62 8.52 -11.33 9.10
CA THR A 62 7.82 -12.33 9.91
C THR A 62 6.33 -12.03 9.98
N LEU A 63 5.54 -12.67 9.11
CA LEU A 63 4.07 -12.63 9.14
C LEU A 63 3.46 -13.44 10.30
N LYS A 64 4.26 -13.97 11.23
CA LYS A 64 3.81 -14.97 12.21
C LYS A 64 2.86 -14.36 13.24
N GLY A 65 1.64 -14.86 13.27
CA GLY A 65 0.62 -14.50 14.27
C GLY A 65 -0.16 -13.23 13.96
N ALA A 66 0.12 -12.58 12.83
CA ALA A 66 -0.68 -11.45 12.35
C ALA A 66 -2.07 -11.93 11.91
N GLN A 67 -3.11 -11.24 12.37
CA GLN A 67 -4.49 -11.50 11.95
C GLN A 67 -4.95 -10.54 10.84
N ARG A 68 -4.26 -9.40 10.68
CA ARG A 68 -4.57 -8.36 9.70
C ARG A 68 -3.30 -7.88 9.02
N LEU A 69 -3.41 -7.37 7.80
CA LEU A 69 -2.26 -6.84 7.05
C LEU A 69 -1.53 -5.72 7.80
N ALA A 70 -2.27 -4.86 8.51
CA ALA A 70 -1.71 -3.82 9.35
C ALA A 70 -0.79 -4.33 10.48
N ASP A 71 -0.98 -5.58 10.93
CA ASP A 71 -0.21 -6.17 12.02
C ASP A 71 0.90 -7.13 11.49
N ALA A 72 1.05 -7.23 10.17
CA ALA A 72 1.87 -8.24 9.52
C ALA A 72 3.35 -7.85 9.34
N GLY A 73 3.70 -6.58 9.59
CA GLY A 73 5.05 -6.05 9.34
C GLY A 73 5.46 -6.09 7.87
N LEU A 74 4.48 -6.21 6.96
CA LEU A 74 4.68 -6.20 5.51
C LEU A 74 4.78 -4.77 4.97
N LEU A 75 3.99 -3.87 5.54
CA LEU A 75 3.88 -2.49 5.12
C LEU A 75 4.89 -1.61 5.85
N PRO A 76 5.29 -0.46 5.28
CA PRO A 76 6.14 0.49 5.98
C PRO A 76 5.55 0.90 7.34
N SER A 77 6.37 0.86 8.39
CA SER A 77 5.94 1.12 9.79
C SER A 77 5.24 2.47 10.01
N TRP A 78 5.53 3.48 9.19
CA TRP A 78 4.86 4.77 9.29
C TRP A 78 3.37 4.70 8.93
N ILE A 79 2.95 3.75 8.09
CA ILE A 79 1.53 3.52 7.75
C ILE A 79 0.74 3.13 8.99
N GLU A 80 1.31 2.27 9.84
CA GLU A 80 0.70 1.80 11.09
C GLU A 80 0.53 2.93 12.12
N SER A 81 1.34 3.99 12.02
CA SER A 81 1.27 5.14 12.91
C SER A 81 0.16 6.15 12.56
N LEU A 82 -0.44 6.02 11.37
CA LEU A 82 -1.45 6.96 10.89
C LEU A 82 -2.86 6.53 11.34
N PRO A 83 -3.69 7.45 11.86
CA PRO A 83 -5.06 7.15 12.28
C PRO A 83 -6.02 7.08 11.07
N TYR A 84 -5.69 6.28 10.06
CA TYR A 84 -6.52 6.07 8.88
C TYR A 84 -7.05 4.64 8.83
N LYS A 85 -8.14 4.43 8.09
CA LYS A 85 -8.79 3.13 7.92
C LYS A 85 -8.82 2.79 6.45
N SER A 86 -8.28 1.64 6.08
CA SER A 86 -8.34 1.09 4.73
C SER A 86 -8.81 -0.35 4.75
N GLU A 87 -9.55 -0.73 3.72
CA GLU A 87 -9.96 -2.12 3.48
C GLU A 87 -8.76 -3.05 3.25
N ILE A 88 -7.70 -2.56 2.61
CA ILE A 88 -6.46 -3.32 2.39
C ILE A 88 -5.77 -3.57 3.73
N LEU A 89 -5.63 -2.56 4.59
CA LEU A 89 -4.98 -2.73 5.90
C LEU A 89 -5.71 -3.70 6.83
N GLU A 90 -7.04 -3.64 6.81
CA GLU A 90 -7.89 -4.48 7.65
C GLU A 90 -8.08 -5.89 7.08
N MET A 91 -7.44 -6.23 5.96
CA MET A 91 -7.55 -7.54 5.34
C MET A 91 -7.05 -8.65 6.28
N SER A 92 -7.93 -9.61 6.53
CA SER A 92 -7.70 -10.84 7.30
C SER A 92 -8.13 -12.07 6.49
N ASP A 93 -7.78 -13.28 6.94
CA ASP A 93 -8.27 -14.52 6.31
C ASP A 93 -9.80 -14.57 6.32
N GLU A 94 -10.43 -14.30 7.47
CA GLU A 94 -11.89 -14.26 7.63
C GLU A 94 -12.53 -13.23 6.69
N ARG A 95 -11.94 -12.02 6.60
CA ARG A 95 -12.46 -10.98 5.70
C ARG A 95 -12.35 -11.44 4.26
N PHE A 96 -11.20 -11.94 3.84
CA PHE A 96 -10.96 -12.40 2.47
C PHE A 96 -11.90 -13.53 2.05
N GLU A 97 -12.13 -14.49 2.96
CA GLU A 97 -13.08 -15.58 2.76
C GLU A 97 -14.53 -15.08 2.64
N SER A 98 -14.90 -14.05 3.41
CA SER A 98 -16.23 -13.45 3.37
C SER A 98 -16.54 -12.69 2.08
N LEU A 99 -15.52 -12.27 1.32
CA LEU A 99 -15.71 -11.50 0.08
C LEU A 99 -16.38 -12.34 -1.00
N SER A 100 -17.44 -11.80 -1.58
CA SER A 100 -18.00 -12.27 -2.85
C SER A 100 -17.01 -12.10 -4.00
N ALA A 101 -17.27 -12.78 -5.14
CA ALA A 101 -16.44 -12.64 -6.33
C ALA A 101 -16.35 -11.18 -6.82
N ASP A 102 -17.47 -10.45 -6.79
CA ASP A 102 -17.50 -9.03 -7.19
C ASP A 102 -16.69 -8.14 -6.24
N GLU A 103 -16.75 -8.40 -4.93
CA GLU A 103 -15.94 -7.65 -3.96
C GLU A 103 -14.45 -7.95 -4.12
N ARG A 104 -14.07 -9.20 -4.42
CA ARG A 104 -12.68 -9.56 -4.73
C ARG A 104 -12.18 -8.84 -5.98
N SER A 105 -12.98 -8.78 -7.04
CA SER A 105 -12.62 -8.04 -8.26
C SER A 105 -12.43 -6.55 -8.00
N ARG A 106 -13.33 -5.91 -7.22
CA ARG A 106 -13.20 -4.48 -6.87
C ARG A 106 -11.95 -4.21 -6.04
N LEU A 107 -11.64 -5.09 -5.09
CA LEU A 107 -10.43 -4.98 -4.28
C LEU A 107 -9.16 -5.13 -5.13
N GLU A 108 -9.15 -6.08 -6.07
CA GLU A 108 -8.05 -6.23 -7.03
C GLU A 108 -7.89 -4.98 -7.91
N GLU A 109 -8.98 -4.43 -8.44
CA GLU A 109 -8.96 -3.20 -9.24
C GLU A 109 -8.46 -1.98 -8.44
N ASP A 110 -8.84 -1.86 -7.16
CA ASP A 110 -8.36 -0.78 -6.28
C ASP A 110 -6.85 -0.90 -6.03
N ILE A 111 -6.36 -2.11 -5.73
CA ILE A 111 -4.94 -2.38 -5.58
C ILE A 111 -4.16 -2.06 -6.87
N ASP A 112 -4.68 -2.47 -8.02
CA ASP A 112 -4.04 -2.27 -9.32
C ASP A 112 -3.97 -0.78 -9.68
N SER A 113 -5.05 -0.04 -9.43
CA SER A 113 -5.13 1.41 -9.64
C SER A 113 -4.13 2.17 -8.76
N LYS A 114 -3.98 1.76 -7.50
CA LYS A 114 -2.98 2.35 -6.58
C LYS A 114 -1.55 2.03 -7.04
N LEU A 115 -1.27 0.79 -7.43
CA LEU A 115 0.05 0.40 -7.95
C LEU A 115 0.42 1.18 -9.21
N GLU A 116 -0.52 1.38 -10.13
CA GLU A 116 -0.31 2.19 -11.33
C GLU A 116 0.01 3.65 -10.96
N LEU A 117 -0.80 4.26 -10.09
CA LEU A 117 -0.57 5.61 -9.58
C LEU A 117 0.82 5.75 -8.94
N TYR A 118 1.22 4.80 -8.09
CA TYR A 118 2.51 4.86 -7.42
C TYR A 118 3.69 4.73 -8.39
N ARG A 119 3.58 3.88 -9.40
CA ARG A 119 4.61 3.75 -10.45
C ARG A 119 4.71 5.04 -11.26
N GLU A 120 3.59 5.65 -11.65
CA GLU A 120 3.58 6.93 -12.36
C GLU A 120 4.25 8.04 -11.52
N ILE A 121 3.93 8.12 -10.23
CA ILE A 121 4.58 9.07 -9.31
C ILE A 121 6.09 8.81 -9.21
N ASN A 122 6.48 7.54 -9.09
CA ASN A 122 7.89 7.17 -8.94
C ASN A 122 8.72 7.50 -10.18
N GLU A 123 8.15 7.28 -11.37
CA GLU A 123 8.79 7.55 -12.66
C GLU A 123 8.82 9.04 -13.02
N ASN A 124 7.80 9.80 -12.62
CA ASN A 124 7.73 11.24 -12.91
C ASN A 124 8.49 12.06 -11.86
N THR A 125 9.76 12.31 -12.14
CA THR A 125 10.67 13.08 -11.27
C THR A 125 10.23 14.52 -11.02
N ASP A 126 9.46 15.13 -11.92
CA ASP A 126 9.02 16.52 -11.81
C ASP A 126 7.94 16.74 -10.73
N LEU A 127 7.32 15.65 -10.26
CA LEU A 127 6.31 15.71 -9.21
C LEU A 127 6.91 15.79 -7.79
N TRP A 128 8.21 15.59 -7.66
CA TRP A 128 8.93 15.49 -6.39
C TRP A 128 9.37 16.87 -5.91
N VAL A 129 9.05 17.19 -4.66
CA VAL A 129 9.23 18.50 -4.06
C VAL A 129 10.53 18.53 -3.25
N GLU A 130 11.38 19.49 -3.56
CA GLU A 130 12.56 19.85 -2.79
C GLU A 130 12.15 20.61 -1.51
N LEU A 131 12.68 20.23 -0.35
CA LEU A 131 12.34 20.88 0.93
C LEU A 131 13.38 21.94 1.32
N ASP A 132 14.64 21.74 0.93
CA ASP A 132 15.77 22.66 1.11
C ASP A 132 16.62 22.71 -0.17
N GLU A 133 17.14 23.88 -0.54
CA GLU A 133 18.00 24.11 -1.74
C GLU A 133 19.30 23.27 -1.77
N ARG A 134 19.59 22.57 -0.68
CA ARG A 134 20.78 21.72 -0.51
C ARG A 134 20.46 20.23 -0.59
N ASP A 135 19.18 19.87 -0.73
CA ASP A 135 18.72 18.49 -0.78
C ASP A 135 19.26 17.82 -2.05
N ALA A 136 19.67 16.55 -1.93
CA ALA A 136 19.90 15.75 -3.12
C ALA A 136 18.54 15.39 -3.75
N SER A 137 18.53 15.03 -5.04
CA SER A 137 17.32 14.59 -5.74
C SER A 137 16.60 13.41 -5.07
N ASP A 138 17.33 12.64 -4.26
CA ASP A 138 16.82 11.48 -3.52
C ASP A 138 16.12 11.89 -2.21
N ASP A 139 16.42 13.07 -1.69
CA ASP A 139 15.81 13.65 -0.49
C ASP A 139 14.50 14.38 -0.80
N HIS A 140 14.17 14.57 -2.08
CA HIS A 140 12.89 15.13 -2.49
C HIS A 140 11.73 14.24 -2.02
N VAL A 141 10.60 14.87 -1.73
CA VAL A 141 9.42 14.19 -1.22
C VAL A 141 8.21 14.36 -2.13
N TYR A 142 7.33 13.35 -2.15
CA TYR A 142 6.04 13.45 -2.81
C TYR A 142 4.92 13.62 -1.78
N PRO A 143 4.06 14.65 -1.90
CA PRO A 143 2.94 14.87 -1.00
C PRO A 143 1.72 14.02 -1.43
N LEU A 144 1.68 12.77 -0.99
CA LEU A 144 0.61 11.81 -1.30
C LEU A 144 -0.68 12.16 -0.53
N PRO A 145 -1.84 12.32 -1.19
CA PRO A 145 -3.11 12.54 -0.49
C PRO A 145 -3.54 11.30 0.29
N LEU A 146 -4.20 11.49 1.44
CA LEU A 146 -4.67 10.37 2.27
C LEU A 146 -5.57 9.37 1.53
N THR A 147 -6.34 9.83 0.54
CA THR A 147 -7.22 8.98 -0.28
C THR A 147 -6.44 8.05 -1.22
N ALA A 148 -5.18 8.36 -1.49
CA ALA A 148 -4.30 7.53 -2.29
C ALA A 148 -3.45 6.58 -1.46
N LEU A 149 -3.58 6.57 -0.12
CA LEU A 149 -2.97 5.53 0.71
C LEU A 149 -3.59 4.16 0.41
N PRO A 150 -2.86 3.06 0.66
CA PRO A 150 -3.40 1.70 0.51
C PRO A 150 -4.54 1.48 1.48
#